data_AF-A0A5S4GQQ5-F1
#
_entry.id   AF-A0A5S4GQQ5-F1
#
_cell.length_a   1.000
_cell.length_b   1.000
_cell.length_c   1.000
_cell.angle_alpha   90.00
_cell.angle_beta   90.00
_cell.angle_gamma   90.00
#
_symmetry.space_group_name_H-M   'P 1'
#
loop_
_entity.id
_entity.type
_entity.pdbx_description
1 polymer ?
#
loop_
_entity_poly.entity_id
_entity_poly.type
_entity_poly.pdbx_seq_one_letter_code
_entity_poly.pdbx_strand_id
1 'polypeptide(L)'
;MSTWSNDDLTRLGGAAEIQIAPENSDGTLRDPTTIWIVRSGEEMYVRSVNGPDGHWYQTAENTHRGQIQADGTTVDVAFIDEPDPTVNEQVDAAYLTKYGSTPY
;
A
#
# COMPACT_ATOMS: atom_id res chain seq x y z
N MET A 1 9.32 16.01 -1.79
CA MET A 1 8.94 14.72 -1.20
C MET A 1 8.23 15.05 0.09
N SER A 2 6.92 14.92 0.11
CA SER A 2 6.15 15.15 1.32
C SER A 2 6.49 14.02 2.27
N THR A 3 7.39 14.29 3.22
CA THR A 3 7.62 13.38 4.34
C THR A 3 6.28 13.19 5.01
N TRP A 4 5.82 11.95 5.08
CA TRP A 4 4.60 11.58 5.75
C TRP A 4 4.63 12.09 7.18
N SER A 5 3.56 12.74 7.64
CA SER A 5 3.47 13.05 9.06
C SER A 5 3.38 11.75 9.85
N ASN A 6 3.85 11.77 11.10
CA ASN A 6 3.63 10.65 12.01
C ASN A 6 2.12 10.40 12.24
N ASP A 7 1.30 11.44 12.12
CA ASP A 7 -0.16 11.34 12.12
C ASP A 7 -0.69 10.56 10.91
N ASP A 8 -0.13 10.78 9.71
CA ASP A 8 -0.51 10.05 8.50
C ASP A 8 -0.14 8.57 8.63
N LEU A 9 1.08 8.28 9.10
CA LEU A 9 1.54 6.91 9.35
C LEU A 9 0.71 6.20 10.43
N THR A 10 0.31 6.91 11.47
CA THR A 10 -0.53 6.35 12.55
C THR A 10 -1.93 6.04 12.04
N ARG A 11 -2.52 6.96 11.26
CA ARG A 11 -3.85 6.77 10.65
C ARG A 11 -3.84 5.60 9.66
N LEU A 12 -2.87 5.58 8.73
CA LEU A 12 -2.78 4.50 7.75
C LEU A 12 -2.39 3.15 8.39
N GLY A 13 -1.53 3.17 9.40
CA GLY A 13 -1.17 1.98 10.18
C GLY A 13 -2.38 1.36 10.88
N GLY A 14 -3.28 2.21 11.41
CA GLY A 14 -4.51 1.80 12.08
C GLY A 14 -5.65 1.42 11.13
N ALA A 15 -5.66 1.92 9.91
CA ALA A 15 -6.71 1.62 8.92
C ALA A 15 -6.72 0.12 8.58
N ALA A 16 -7.91 -0.49 8.56
CA ALA A 16 -8.08 -1.89 8.16
C ALA A 16 -7.86 -2.06 6.65
N GLU A 17 -8.26 -1.06 5.86
CA GLU A 17 -8.18 -1.08 4.41
C GLU A 17 -7.86 0.33 3.90
N ILE A 18 -7.26 0.41 2.72
CA ILE A 18 -7.08 1.67 1.99
C ILE A 18 -7.62 1.51 0.57
N GLN A 19 -7.93 2.62 -0.09
CA GLN A 19 -8.12 2.64 -1.54
C GLN A 19 -6.82 3.08 -2.21
N ILE A 20 -6.29 2.27 -3.12
CA ILE A 20 -5.10 2.57 -3.93
C ILE A 20 -5.49 2.95 -5.35
N ALA A 21 -4.96 4.05 -5.85
CA ALA A 21 -5.17 4.54 -7.22
C ALA A 21 -3.81 4.91 -7.84
N PRO A 22 -3.09 3.94 -8.44
CA PRO A 22 -1.85 4.21 -9.15
C PRO A 22 -2.09 5.13 -10.36
N GLU A 23 -1.10 5.94 -10.70
CA GLU A 23 -1.16 6.81 -11.87
C GLU A 23 -0.78 6.02 -13.13
N ASN A 24 -1.54 6.20 -14.20
CA ASN A 24 -1.18 5.72 -15.53
C ASN A 24 -0.04 6.57 -16.11
N SER A 25 0.61 6.08 -17.17
CA SER A 25 1.73 6.81 -17.81
C SER A 25 1.34 8.18 -18.37
N ASP A 26 0.04 8.43 -18.60
CA ASP A 26 -0.51 9.69 -19.11
C ASP A 26 -0.85 10.72 -18.03
N GLY A 27 -0.62 10.41 -16.74
CA GLY A 27 -0.93 11.33 -15.64
C GLY A 27 -2.28 11.07 -14.95
N THR A 28 -3.13 10.21 -15.51
CA THR A 28 -4.46 9.95 -14.95
C THR A 28 -4.42 8.90 -13.85
N LEU A 29 -5.25 9.05 -12.81
CA LEU A 29 -5.38 8.02 -11.78
C LEU A 29 -6.26 6.87 -12.27
N ARG A 30 -5.90 5.65 -11.90
CA ARG A 30 -6.78 4.48 -12.05
C ARG A 30 -7.99 4.56 -11.13
N ASP A 31 -9.01 3.77 -11.45
CA ASP A 31 -10.10 3.49 -10.53
C ASP A 31 -9.55 2.96 -9.19
N PRO A 32 -9.95 3.55 -8.05
CA PRO A 32 -9.45 3.13 -6.74
C PRO A 32 -9.78 1.67 -6.45
N THR A 33 -8.78 0.91 -6.00
CA THR A 33 -8.92 -0.49 -5.59
C THR A 33 -8.78 -0.60 -4.07
N THR A 34 -9.73 -1.25 -3.40
CA THR A 34 -9.60 -1.52 -1.96
C THR A 34 -8.56 -2.62 -1.73
N ILE A 35 -7.56 -2.33 -0.90
CA ILE A 35 -6.49 -3.26 -0.52
C ILE A 35 -6.20 -3.18 0.98
N TRP A 36 -5.49 -4.18 1.48
CA TRP A 36 -4.95 -4.15 2.84
C TRP A 36 -3.56 -3.52 2.87
N ILE A 37 -3.25 -2.93 4.01
CA ILE A 37 -1.96 -2.27 4.27
C ILE A 37 -1.42 -2.70 5.64
N VAL A 38 -0.11 -2.83 5.74
CA VAL A 38 0.58 -3.10 7.00
C VAL A 38 1.72 -2.11 7.22
N ARG A 39 2.11 -1.94 8.48
CA ARG A 39 3.31 -1.21 8.87
C ARG A 39 4.37 -2.21 9.31
N SER A 40 5.59 -2.06 8.84
CA SER A 40 6.77 -2.74 9.38
C SER A 40 7.84 -1.70 9.69
N GLY A 41 8.28 -1.62 10.94
CA GLY A 41 9.17 -0.54 11.40
C GLY A 41 8.57 0.86 11.20
N GLU A 42 9.25 1.68 10.39
CA GLU A 42 8.87 3.07 10.10
C GLU A 42 8.23 3.23 8.71
N GLU A 43 7.98 2.13 8.01
CA GLU A 43 7.51 2.11 6.62
C GLU A 43 6.18 1.36 6.47
N MET A 44 5.46 1.70 5.40
CA MET A 44 4.15 1.15 5.05
C MET A 44 4.29 0.24 3.84
N TYR A 45 3.68 -0.94 3.90
CA TYR A 45 3.79 -1.95 2.86
C TYR A 45 2.41 -2.42 2.39
N VAL A 46 2.30 -2.59 1.08
CA VAL A 46 1.13 -3.15 0.40
C VAL A 46 1.56 -4.36 -0.41
N ARG A 47 0.67 -5.34 -0.57
CA ARG A 47 0.93 -6.49 -1.44
C ARG A 47 -0.30 -6.81 -2.29
N SER A 48 -0.05 -7.23 -3.52
CA SER A 48 -1.13 -7.68 -4.41
C SER A 48 -1.57 -9.08 -4.02
N VAL A 49 -2.87 -9.27 -3.75
CA VAL A 49 -3.45 -10.61 -3.50
C VAL A 49 -3.38 -11.48 -4.75
N ASN A 50 -3.40 -10.85 -5.93
CA ASN A 50 -3.28 -11.50 -7.24
C ASN A 50 -1.81 -11.60 -7.69
N GLY A 51 -0.86 -11.30 -6.80
CA GLY A 51 0.56 -11.24 -7.15
C GLY A 51 0.86 -10.24 -8.27
N PRO A 52 1.91 -10.50 -9.07
CA PRO A 52 2.33 -9.64 -10.19
C PRO A 52 1.26 -9.42 -11.28
N ASP A 53 0.22 -10.23 -11.33
CA ASP A 53 -0.89 -10.11 -12.29
C ASP A 53 -1.97 -9.10 -11.86
N GLY A 54 -1.84 -8.52 -10.66
CA GLY A 54 -2.78 -7.50 -10.18
C GLY A 54 -2.73 -6.22 -11.02
N HIS A 55 -3.86 -5.80 -11.60
CA HIS A 55 -3.89 -4.63 -12.49
C HIS A 55 -3.41 -3.32 -11.84
N TRP A 56 -3.79 -3.07 -10.58
CA TRP A 56 -3.29 -1.91 -9.85
C TRP A 56 -1.78 -2.04 -9.61
N TYR A 57 -1.33 -3.25 -9.22
CA TYR A 57 0.06 -3.52 -8.90
C TYR A 57 0.97 -3.33 -10.11
N GLN A 58 0.58 -3.85 -11.28
CA GLN A 58 1.30 -3.60 -12.53
C GLN A 58 1.42 -2.12 -12.84
N THR A 59 0.37 -1.32 -12.59
CA THR A 59 0.44 0.12 -12.87
C THR A 59 1.35 0.81 -11.85
N ALA A 60 1.24 0.46 -10.57
CA ALA A 60 2.11 0.98 -9.51
C ALA A 60 3.60 0.66 -9.76
N GLU A 61 3.91 -0.57 -10.16
CA GLU A 61 5.26 -1.01 -10.53
C GLU A 61 5.78 -0.28 -11.78
N ASN A 62 4.92 0.00 -12.77
CA ASN A 62 5.36 0.69 -13.99
C ASN A 62 5.59 2.19 -13.82
N THR A 63 4.82 2.87 -12.95
CA THR A 63 4.85 4.34 -12.85
C THR A 63 5.43 4.86 -11.54
N HIS A 64 5.52 4.02 -10.52
CA HIS A 64 6.04 4.32 -9.18
C HIS A 64 5.35 5.52 -8.49
N ARG A 65 4.13 5.85 -8.89
CA ARG A 65 3.39 6.99 -8.34
C ARG A 65 1.89 6.76 -8.35
N GLY A 66 1.20 7.42 -7.44
CA GLY A 66 -0.25 7.39 -7.37
C GLY A 66 -0.79 8.03 -6.10
N GLN A 67 -2.02 7.71 -5.79
CA GLN A 67 -2.69 8.16 -4.58
C GLN A 67 -3.17 6.97 -3.77
N ILE A 68 -3.23 7.19 -2.46
CA ILE A 68 -3.95 6.31 -1.54
C ILE A 68 -4.94 7.13 -0.73
N GLN A 69 -6.03 6.49 -0.34
CA GLN A 69 -7.04 7.07 0.52
C GLN A 69 -7.33 6.17 1.71
N ALA A 70 -7.38 6.75 2.91
CA ALA A 70 -7.81 6.06 4.11
C ALA A 70 -8.60 7.00 5.01
N ASP A 71 -9.74 6.52 5.52
CA ASP A 71 -10.63 7.28 6.41
C ASP A 71 -10.94 8.70 5.89
N GLY A 72 -11.10 8.86 4.57
CA GLY A 72 -11.40 10.16 3.94
C GLY A 72 -10.19 11.08 3.71
N THR A 73 -8.98 10.70 4.13
CA THR A 73 -7.74 11.42 3.80
C THR A 73 -7.12 10.82 2.55
N THR A 74 -6.78 11.67 1.57
CA THR A 74 -6.06 11.27 0.35
C THR A 74 -4.64 11.80 0.40
N VAL A 75 -3.68 10.95 0.03
CA VAL A 75 -2.24 11.25 0.04
C VAL A 75 -1.62 10.82 -1.28
N ASP A 76 -0.83 11.70 -1.89
CA ASP A 76 0.04 11.36 -3.02
C ASP A 76 1.24 10.55 -2.53
N VAL A 77 1.54 9.45 -3.21
CA VAL A 77 2.58 8.49 -2.79
C VAL A 77 3.48 8.11 -3.96
N ALA A 78 4.72 7.77 -3.62
CA ALA A 78 5.63 7.06 -4.49
C ALA A 78 5.66 5.58 -4.08
N PHE A 79 5.62 4.68 -5.06
CA PHE A 79 5.74 3.25 -4.83
C PHE A 79 7.18 2.80 -5.06
N ILE A 80 7.70 1.99 -4.15
CA ILE A 80 9.06 1.45 -4.20
C ILE A 80 8.95 -0.07 -4.10
N ASP A 81 9.61 -0.77 -5.01
CA ASP A 81 9.67 -2.24 -4.97
C ASP A 81 10.57 -2.67 -3.82
N GLU A 82 10.14 -3.70 -3.08
CA GLU A 82 10.89 -4.26 -1.96
C GLU A 82 11.46 -5.64 -2.34
N PRO A 83 12.71 -5.73 -2.81
CA PRO A 83 13.33 -6.98 -3.21
C PRO A 83 13.96 -7.77 -2.05
N ASP A 84 14.12 -7.19 -0.85
CA ASP A 84 14.78 -7.88 0.26
C ASP A 84 13.88 -8.98 0.85
N PRO A 85 14.27 -10.26 0.76
CA PRO A 85 13.47 -11.35 1.29
C PRO A 85 13.25 -11.24 2.80
N THR A 86 14.20 -10.67 3.54
CA THR A 86 14.09 -10.47 4.99
C THR A 86 13.00 -9.46 5.32
N VAL A 87 12.88 -8.39 4.54
CA VAL A 87 11.80 -7.40 4.71
C VAL A 87 10.46 -8.03 4.34
N ASN A 88 10.41 -8.82 3.27
CA ASN A 88 9.21 -9.54 2.86
C ASN A 88 8.70 -10.50 3.96
N GLU A 89 9.59 -11.23 4.64
CA GLU A 89 9.23 -12.09 5.80
C GLU A 89 8.63 -11.27 6.97
N GLN A 90 9.18 -10.08 7.25
CA GLN A 90 8.64 -9.20 8.28
C GLN A 90 7.26 -8.65 7.90
N VAL A 91 7.08 -8.29 6.63
CA VAL A 91 5.79 -7.84 6.08
C VAL A 91 4.75 -8.96 6.16
N ASP A 92 5.12 -10.20 5.84
CA ASP A 92 4.23 -11.36 5.99
C ASP A 92 3.80 -11.58 7.44
N ALA A 93 4.73 -11.50 8.40
CA ALA A 93 4.41 -11.57 9.82
C ALA A 93 3.47 -10.42 10.26
N ALA A 94 3.65 -9.21 9.71
CA ALA A 94 2.78 -8.07 9.97
C ALA A 94 1.36 -8.30 9.42
N TYR A 95 1.23 -8.86 8.21
CA TYR A 95 -0.07 -9.24 7.64
C TYR A 95 -0.77 -10.30 8.48
N LEU A 96 -0.05 -11.34 8.89
CA LEU A 96 -0.59 -12.40 9.75
C LEU A 96 -1.03 -11.86 11.11
N THR A 97 -0.26 -10.95 11.70
CA THR A 97 -0.61 -10.33 12.98
C THR A 97 -1.86 -9.47 12.86
N LYS A 98 -1.95 -8.67 11.79
CA LYS A 98 -3.04 -7.70 11.60
C LYS A 98 -4.34 -8.35 11.12
N TYR A 99 -4.27 -9.35 10.24
CA TYR A 99 -5.43 -9.92 9.55
C TYR A 99 -5.58 -11.43 9.72
N GLY A 100 -4.62 -12.16 10.30
CA GLY A 100 -4.65 -13.62 10.38
C GLY A 100 -5.73 -14.20 11.31
N SER A 101 -6.36 -13.37 12.15
CA SER A 101 -7.50 -13.77 12.99
C SER A 101 -8.86 -13.38 12.38
N THR A 102 -8.89 -12.71 11.23
CA THR A 102 -10.13 -12.34 10.55
C THR A 102 -10.66 -13.58 9.81
N PRO A 103 -11.87 -14.06 10.12
CA PRO A 103 -12.46 -15.16 9.37
C PRO A 103 -12.77 -14.67 7.95
N TYR A 104 -12.02 -15.18 6.99
CA TYR A 104 -12.34 -15.12 5.55
C TYR A 104 -12.71 -16.52 5.08
#